data_AF-A0A151T454-F1
#
_entry.id   AF-A0A151T454-F1
#
_cell.length_a   1.000
_cell.length_b   1.000
_cell.length_c   1.000
_cell.angle_alpha   90.00
_cell.angle_beta   90.00
_cell.angle_gamma   90.00
#
_symmetry.space_group_name_H-M   'P 1'
#
loop_
_entity.id
_entity.type
_entity.pdbx_description
1 polymer ?
#
loop_
_entity_poly.entity_id
_entity_poly.type
_entity_poly.pdbx_seq_one_letter_code
_entity_poly.pdbx_strand_id
1 'polypeptide(L)'
;MTFDTILDGSDLVGRARTGQGKTLAFVLPILVSLTNGPAKAARKTGYSRPPSVLVLLPTRELANQVYADFEVYGSVMGLSSCCLYGGTPYYNQEVNLRRGVDIVIGTPGRVKDHIERGNLDLSHLRFRVLDEADEMLRMGFVEDVELILGNVKDVAKVQTLLFSATLPAWVKQISAKFLKPEKITADLVGNEKMKASANVRHIVLPCLSSSLSQLIPDIIRCYSSGGRTIVFTEKKETASELAGLLTGARALHGDIQQSRREVTLSAFRSGKFMTLVATNVAARGLDINDVQLIIQCEPPRDVEAYIHRSGRTGRAGNTGVAVMLYDPRQSFKISKIERESGVKFERLSAPQPGDFAKAAGEKAVAEVLNQVSDSVIPAFKSAAEELLNKSGLSAVELLAKALAKASGFTEFKKRSLLASRENYVTVLFKMGRPMFSPMHTLGLLKKFLPEEKVGAVQGLNFTADKNGAVFDVPAEDLDAFVAGVQSDPSLSLEVLKALPPLEERGDSRFGGGRWNNNGRGGGNRFSRGRGGGFSGGNNRSSKGFRGGRGNGGRSW
;
A
#
# COMPACT_ATOMS: atom_id res chain seq x y z
N MET A 1 25.57 16.59 -8.36
CA MET A 1 26.04 15.44 -9.17
C MET A 1 25.40 15.39 -10.54
N THR A 2 24.07 15.47 -10.71
CA THR A 2 23.45 15.39 -12.05
C THR A 2 23.24 16.73 -12.76
N PHE A 3 23.19 17.85 -12.01
CA PHE A 3 22.88 19.17 -12.57
C PHE A 3 23.84 19.57 -13.70
N ASP A 4 25.15 19.61 -13.41
CA ASP A 4 26.17 20.03 -14.38
C ASP A 4 26.20 19.09 -15.59
N THR A 5 26.14 17.77 -15.35
CA THR A 5 26.04 16.76 -16.41
C THR A 5 24.89 17.00 -17.38
N ILE A 6 23.72 17.36 -16.84
CA ILE A 6 22.55 17.66 -17.68
C ILE A 6 22.75 19.00 -18.40
N LEU A 7 23.28 20.01 -17.73
CA LEU A 7 23.52 21.32 -18.34
C LEU A 7 24.55 21.26 -19.48
N ASP A 8 25.56 20.40 -19.37
CA ASP A 8 26.59 20.13 -20.38
C ASP A 8 26.06 19.38 -21.61
N GLY A 9 24.79 18.93 -21.59
CA GLY A 9 24.13 18.31 -22.74
C GLY A 9 24.30 16.80 -22.86
N SER A 10 24.84 16.14 -21.81
CA SER A 10 25.05 14.68 -21.81
C SER A 10 23.75 13.92 -21.49
N ASP A 11 23.47 12.84 -22.22
CA ASP A 11 22.38 11.93 -21.87
C ASP A 11 22.64 11.28 -20.51
N LEU A 12 21.57 11.04 -19.74
CA LEU A 12 21.69 10.55 -18.36
C LEU A 12 20.75 9.38 -18.09
N VAL A 13 21.27 8.34 -17.44
CA VAL A 13 20.49 7.33 -16.73
C VAL A 13 20.65 7.57 -15.22
N GLY A 14 19.63 8.13 -14.59
CA GLY A 14 19.57 8.38 -13.16
C GLY A 14 18.88 7.23 -12.42
N ARG A 15 19.63 6.43 -11.67
CA ARG A 15 19.08 5.43 -10.76
C ARG A 15 19.03 5.98 -9.35
N ALA A 16 17.82 6.25 -8.87
CA ALA A 16 17.60 6.86 -7.55
C ALA A 16 16.27 6.38 -6.94
N ARG A 17 16.08 6.51 -5.61
CA ARG A 17 14.81 6.20 -4.95
C ARG A 17 13.84 7.39 -4.98
N THR A 18 12.57 7.15 -4.72
CA THR A 18 11.60 8.23 -4.49
C THR A 18 12.03 9.10 -3.32
N GLY A 19 11.76 10.41 -3.39
CA GLY A 19 12.12 11.35 -2.31
C GLY A 19 13.58 11.83 -2.29
N GLN A 20 14.42 11.46 -3.26
CA GLN A 20 15.81 11.95 -3.38
C GLN A 20 15.96 13.20 -4.26
N GLY A 21 14.87 13.93 -4.52
CA GLY A 21 14.92 15.16 -5.33
C GLY A 21 15.12 14.95 -6.84
N LYS A 22 14.77 13.78 -7.38
CA LYS A 22 14.89 13.47 -8.83
C LYS A 22 14.26 14.53 -9.73
N THR A 23 13.08 15.02 -9.34
CA THR A 23 12.33 15.99 -10.14
C THR A 23 13.12 17.28 -10.35
N LEU A 24 13.59 17.90 -9.26
CA LEU A 24 14.44 19.09 -9.34
C LEU A 24 15.77 18.82 -10.06
N ALA A 25 16.27 17.59 -9.97
CA ALA A 25 17.52 17.19 -10.62
C ALA A 25 17.46 17.31 -12.15
N PHE A 26 16.29 17.21 -12.78
CA PHE A 26 16.13 17.48 -14.22
C PHE A 26 15.40 18.78 -14.54
N VAL A 27 14.45 19.22 -13.71
CA VAL A 27 13.67 20.46 -13.95
C VAL A 27 14.60 21.67 -14.03
N LEU A 28 15.47 21.86 -13.03
CA LEU A 28 16.33 23.04 -12.94
C LEU A 28 17.32 23.18 -14.12
N PRO A 29 18.14 22.17 -14.46
CA PRO A 29 19.09 22.32 -15.56
C PRO A 29 18.39 22.49 -16.93
N ILE A 30 17.22 21.88 -17.13
CA ILE A 30 16.40 22.09 -18.34
C ILE A 30 15.97 23.56 -18.44
N LEU A 31 15.42 24.12 -17.36
CA LEU A 31 14.97 25.51 -17.32
C LEU A 31 16.12 26.49 -17.56
N VAL A 32 17.27 26.27 -16.93
CA VAL A 32 18.49 27.08 -17.15
C VAL A 32 18.95 27.00 -18.60
N SER A 33 18.96 25.80 -19.18
CA SER A 33 19.40 25.61 -20.57
C SER A 33 18.50 26.34 -21.59
N LEU A 34 17.18 26.38 -21.35
CA LEU A 34 16.22 27.07 -22.22
C LEU A 34 16.26 28.59 -22.13
N THR A 35 16.73 29.15 -21.02
CA THR A 35 16.58 30.59 -20.70
C THR A 35 17.90 31.34 -20.79
N ASN A 36 18.96 30.72 -20.29
CA ASN A 36 20.31 31.29 -20.18
C ASN A 36 21.39 30.42 -20.82
N GLY A 37 21.03 29.23 -21.30
CA GLY A 37 21.98 28.25 -21.82
C GLY A 37 21.86 27.99 -23.32
N PRO A 38 22.45 26.87 -23.78
CA PRO A 38 22.64 26.55 -25.20
C PRO A 38 21.33 26.42 -26.00
N ALA A 39 20.22 26.10 -25.32
CA ALA A 39 18.93 25.89 -25.98
C ALA A 39 18.11 27.19 -26.17
N LYS A 40 18.55 28.34 -25.64
CA LYS A 40 17.83 29.62 -25.75
C LYS A 40 17.53 30.02 -27.19
N ALA A 41 18.52 29.92 -28.08
CA ALA A 41 18.38 30.29 -29.49
C ALA A 41 17.41 29.39 -30.27
N ALA A 42 17.11 28.19 -29.76
CA ALA A 42 16.15 27.27 -30.37
C ALA A 42 14.69 27.58 -29.99
N ARG A 43 14.46 28.53 -29.08
CA ARG A 43 13.13 28.90 -28.61
C ARG A 43 12.35 29.61 -29.71
N LYS A 44 11.25 29.01 -30.16
CA LYS A 44 10.31 29.63 -31.10
C LYS A 44 9.28 30.47 -30.36
N THR A 45 8.80 31.54 -30.98
CA THR A 45 7.67 32.36 -30.51
C THR A 45 6.51 32.25 -31.49
N GLY A 46 5.27 32.30 -30.99
CA GLY A 46 4.07 32.28 -31.83
C GLY A 46 3.10 31.14 -31.53
N TYR A 47 1.93 31.19 -32.17
CA TYR A 47 0.84 30.24 -32.01
C TYR A 47 1.20 28.87 -32.61
N SER A 48 0.70 27.79 -32.01
CA SER A 48 0.95 26.39 -32.40
C SER A 48 2.43 26.02 -32.52
N ARG A 49 3.33 26.70 -31.78
CA ARG A 49 4.75 26.34 -31.78
C ARG A 49 4.97 24.96 -31.13
N PRO A 50 5.86 24.13 -31.70
CA PRO A 50 6.21 22.84 -31.13
C PRO A 50 7.04 22.99 -29.83
N PRO A 51 6.85 22.13 -28.82
CA PRO A 51 7.58 22.20 -27.56
C PRO A 51 9.06 21.85 -27.71
N SER A 52 9.86 22.39 -26.80
CA SER A 52 11.29 22.08 -26.65
C SER A 52 11.55 20.98 -25.63
N VAL A 53 10.59 20.71 -24.73
CA VAL A 53 10.72 19.72 -23.66
C VAL A 53 9.52 18.79 -23.64
N LEU A 54 9.79 17.49 -23.50
CA LEU A 54 8.79 16.45 -23.25
C LEU A 54 9.16 15.67 -21.98
N VAL A 55 8.22 15.55 -21.04
CA VAL A 55 8.39 14.74 -19.83
C VAL A 55 7.29 13.69 -19.76
N LEU A 56 7.70 12.42 -19.77
CA LEU A 56 6.80 11.26 -19.68
C LEU A 56 6.81 10.68 -18.27
N LEU A 57 5.60 10.54 -17.71
CA LEU A 57 5.37 10.09 -16.33
C LEU A 57 4.27 9.02 -16.32
N PRO A 58 4.37 7.97 -15.48
CA PRO A 58 3.44 6.85 -15.50
C PRO A 58 2.02 7.20 -15.02
N THR A 59 1.87 8.19 -14.13
CA THR A 59 0.57 8.52 -13.52
C THR A 59 0.21 9.99 -13.70
N ARG A 60 -1.10 10.25 -13.63
CA ARG A 60 -1.67 11.61 -13.75
C ARG A 60 -1.26 12.48 -12.57
N GLU A 61 -1.21 11.88 -11.38
CA GLU A 61 -0.82 12.52 -10.14
C GLU A 61 0.64 13.00 -10.21
N LEU A 62 1.54 12.15 -10.71
CA LEU A 62 2.94 12.52 -10.89
C LEU A 62 3.11 13.55 -12.02
N ALA A 63 2.36 13.42 -13.13
CA ALA A 63 2.34 14.39 -14.21
C ALA A 63 1.94 15.80 -13.73
N ASN A 64 0.89 15.89 -12.92
CA ASN A 64 0.45 17.15 -12.33
C ASN A 64 1.45 17.72 -11.32
N GLN A 65 2.14 16.86 -10.56
CA GLN A 65 3.18 17.30 -9.64
C GLN A 65 4.36 17.92 -10.38
N VAL A 66 4.90 17.22 -11.38
CA VAL A 66 6.03 17.73 -12.17
C VAL A 66 5.62 18.96 -12.98
N TYR A 67 4.38 19.00 -13.48
CA TYR A 67 3.82 20.21 -14.10
C TYR A 67 3.82 21.39 -13.14
N ALA A 68 3.38 21.21 -11.88
CA ALA A 68 3.40 22.27 -10.88
C ALA A 68 4.81 22.78 -10.61
N ASP A 69 5.82 21.89 -10.54
CA ASP A 69 7.22 22.31 -10.41
C ASP A 69 7.67 23.16 -11.61
N PHE A 70 7.37 22.72 -12.84
CA PHE A 70 7.68 23.53 -14.04
C PHE A 70 6.95 24.86 -14.09
N GLU A 71 5.70 24.93 -13.63
CA GLU A 71 4.95 26.19 -13.55
C GLU A 71 5.58 27.14 -12.53
N VAL A 72 5.92 26.65 -11.33
CA VAL A 72 6.53 27.47 -10.27
C VAL A 72 7.85 28.08 -10.72
N TYR A 73 8.75 27.27 -11.29
CA TYR A 73 10.08 27.75 -11.67
C TYR A 73 10.13 28.36 -13.08
N GLY A 74 9.35 27.82 -14.03
CA GLY A 74 9.38 28.21 -15.44
C GLY A 74 8.57 29.44 -15.78
N SER A 75 7.43 29.69 -15.11
CA SER A 75 6.57 30.85 -15.40
C SER A 75 7.30 32.18 -15.15
N VAL A 76 8.11 32.24 -14.09
CA VAL A 76 8.98 33.40 -13.77
C VAL A 76 10.03 33.64 -14.86
N MET A 77 10.41 32.60 -15.60
CA MET A 77 11.32 32.67 -16.75
C MET A 77 10.58 32.86 -18.08
N GLY A 78 9.27 33.14 -18.03
CA GLY A 78 8.40 33.33 -19.18
C GLY A 78 8.16 32.07 -19.99
N LEU A 79 8.41 30.87 -19.44
CA LEU A 79 8.15 29.59 -20.09
C LEU A 79 6.72 29.15 -19.87
N SER A 80 6.14 28.55 -20.91
CA SER A 80 4.78 28.02 -20.92
C SER A 80 4.80 26.50 -20.87
N SER A 81 3.99 25.90 -20.00
CA SER A 81 3.91 24.45 -19.88
C SER A 81 2.47 23.93 -20.06
N CYS A 82 2.34 22.65 -20.41
CA CYS A 82 1.04 21.98 -20.51
C CYS A 82 1.13 20.54 -19.99
N CYS A 83 0.13 20.13 -19.20
CA CYS A 83 0.00 18.77 -18.70
C CYS A 83 -1.01 17.96 -19.54
N LEU A 84 -0.57 16.82 -20.09
CA LEU A 84 -1.36 15.94 -20.95
C LEU A 84 -1.62 14.60 -20.26
N TYR A 85 -2.86 14.34 -19.87
CA TYR A 85 -3.23 13.09 -19.23
C TYR A 85 -4.69 12.68 -19.47
N GLY A 86 -4.97 11.39 -19.31
CA GLY A 86 -6.31 10.83 -19.53
C GLY A 86 -7.32 11.16 -18.43
N GLY A 87 -8.59 10.86 -18.66
CA GLY A 87 -9.67 11.10 -17.68
C GLY A 87 -10.14 12.55 -17.58
N THR A 88 -9.59 13.44 -18.40
CA THR A 88 -10.08 14.81 -18.64
C THR A 88 -10.38 15.01 -20.13
N PRO A 89 -11.28 15.95 -20.49
CA PRO A 89 -11.60 16.25 -21.89
C PRO A 89 -10.38 16.74 -22.69
N TYR A 90 -10.30 16.38 -23.98
CA TYR A 90 -9.21 16.79 -24.88
C TYR A 90 -9.18 18.31 -25.12
N TYR A 91 -10.35 18.94 -25.22
CA TYR A 91 -10.49 20.33 -25.67
C TYR A 91 -9.55 21.31 -24.97
N ASN A 92 -9.48 21.27 -23.63
CA ASN A 92 -8.60 22.18 -22.88
C ASN A 92 -7.10 21.94 -23.18
N GLN A 93 -6.72 20.67 -23.35
CA GLN A 93 -5.35 20.29 -23.71
C GLN A 93 -5.03 20.74 -25.16
N GLU A 94 -5.96 20.58 -26.10
CA GLU A 94 -5.83 21.04 -27.48
C GLU A 94 -5.71 22.57 -27.58
N VAL A 95 -6.53 23.31 -26.82
CA VAL A 95 -6.45 24.78 -26.76
C VAL A 95 -5.08 25.23 -26.25
N ASN A 96 -4.56 24.59 -25.21
CA ASN A 96 -3.23 24.92 -24.68
C ASN A 96 -2.11 24.60 -25.68
N LEU A 97 -2.15 23.44 -26.33
CA LEU A 97 -1.19 23.09 -27.38
C LEU A 97 -1.25 24.05 -28.57
N ARG A 98 -2.46 24.44 -29.00
CA ARG A 98 -2.66 25.44 -30.07
C ARG A 98 -2.14 26.82 -29.68
N ARG A 99 -2.25 27.23 -28.41
CA ARG A 99 -1.61 28.49 -27.95
C ARG A 99 -0.09 28.48 -28.10
N GLY A 100 0.51 27.28 -28.15
CA GLY A 100 1.94 27.08 -28.24
C GLY A 100 2.55 27.00 -26.84
N VAL A 101 3.31 25.93 -26.59
CA VAL A 101 3.90 25.64 -25.27
C VAL A 101 5.39 25.33 -25.42
N ASP A 102 6.19 25.70 -24.42
CA ASP A 102 7.62 25.38 -24.39
C ASP A 102 7.86 23.95 -23.85
N ILE A 103 7.01 23.52 -22.90
CA ILE A 103 7.17 22.30 -22.11
C ILE A 103 5.87 21.48 -22.12
N VAL A 104 5.97 20.21 -22.49
CA VAL A 104 4.88 19.24 -22.38
C VAL A 104 5.23 18.20 -21.32
N ILE A 105 4.35 18.02 -20.36
CA ILE A 105 4.44 16.98 -19.31
C ILE A 105 3.23 16.07 -19.45
N GLY A 106 3.36 14.75 -19.38
CA GLY A 106 2.18 13.92 -19.53
C GLY A 106 2.36 12.42 -19.37
N THR A 107 1.23 11.73 -19.38
CA THR A 107 1.17 10.27 -19.39
C THR A 107 1.29 9.73 -20.82
N PRO A 108 2.03 8.63 -21.05
CA PRO A 108 2.32 8.12 -22.40
C PRO A 108 1.08 8.00 -23.30
N GLY A 109 0.02 7.32 -22.85
CA GLY A 109 -1.18 7.14 -23.68
C GLY A 109 -1.78 8.45 -24.20
N ARG A 110 -1.96 9.47 -23.34
CA ARG A 110 -2.53 10.76 -23.76
C ARG A 110 -1.56 11.55 -24.65
N VAL A 111 -0.26 11.49 -24.37
CA VAL A 111 0.75 12.13 -25.23
C VAL A 111 0.73 11.50 -26.63
N LYS A 112 0.69 10.17 -26.72
CA LYS A 112 0.53 9.43 -27.99
C LYS A 112 -0.73 9.88 -28.73
N ASP A 113 -1.87 9.93 -28.05
CA ASP A 113 -3.14 10.35 -28.66
C ASP A 113 -3.02 11.73 -29.34
N HIS A 114 -2.34 12.68 -28.69
CA HIS A 114 -2.14 14.02 -29.26
C HIS A 114 -1.15 14.03 -30.44
N ILE A 115 -0.14 13.16 -30.46
CA ILE A 115 0.79 13.01 -31.59
C ILE A 115 0.03 12.42 -32.79
N GLU A 116 -0.70 11.32 -32.60
CA GLU A 116 -1.44 10.63 -33.66
C GLU A 116 -2.53 11.52 -34.29
N ARG A 117 -3.15 12.40 -33.49
CA ARG A 117 -4.14 13.39 -33.96
C ARG A 117 -3.51 14.60 -34.65
N GLY A 118 -2.18 14.73 -34.68
CA GLY A 118 -1.48 15.89 -35.21
C GLY A 118 -1.59 17.15 -34.33
N ASN A 119 -2.04 17.01 -33.08
CA ASN A 119 -2.15 18.10 -32.11
C ASN A 119 -0.80 18.45 -31.46
N LEU A 120 0.15 17.51 -31.48
CA LEU A 120 1.47 17.65 -30.86
C LEU A 120 2.58 17.29 -31.87
N ASP A 121 3.42 18.26 -32.21
CA ASP A 121 4.59 18.09 -33.05
C ASP A 121 5.88 18.09 -32.22
N LEU A 122 6.69 17.03 -32.33
CA LEU A 122 7.95 16.87 -31.61
C LEU A 122 9.19 17.26 -32.43
N SER A 123 9.03 17.88 -33.60
CA SER A 123 10.12 18.21 -34.52
C SER A 123 11.20 19.15 -33.95
N HIS A 124 10.86 19.95 -32.94
CA HIS A 124 11.75 20.95 -32.32
C HIS A 124 12.21 20.58 -30.90
N LEU A 125 12.04 19.33 -30.52
CA LEU A 125 12.44 18.87 -29.20
C LEU A 125 13.94 19.11 -28.94
N ARG A 126 14.28 19.41 -27.69
CA ARG A 126 15.65 19.55 -27.18
C ARG A 126 15.88 18.63 -25.98
N PHE A 127 14.84 18.42 -25.17
CA PHE A 127 14.89 17.55 -24.02
C PHE A 127 13.74 16.56 -24.06
N ARG A 128 14.05 15.30 -23.74
CA ARG A 128 13.02 14.33 -23.35
C ARG A 128 13.40 13.64 -22.06
N VAL A 129 12.43 13.50 -21.17
CA VAL A 129 12.60 12.88 -19.86
C VAL A 129 11.64 11.72 -19.73
N LEU A 130 12.14 10.56 -19.31
CA LEU A 130 11.34 9.44 -18.84
C LEU A 130 11.57 9.31 -17.35
N ASP A 131 10.57 9.59 -16.53
CA ASP A 131 10.68 9.43 -15.08
C ASP A 131 9.73 8.32 -14.59
N GLU A 132 10.21 7.57 -13.59
CA GLU A 132 9.64 6.28 -13.17
C GLU A 132 9.44 5.31 -14.35
N ALA A 133 10.47 5.11 -15.17
CA ALA A 133 10.41 4.26 -16.36
C ALA A 133 10.02 2.79 -16.05
N ASP A 134 10.54 2.22 -14.98
CA ASP A 134 10.13 0.90 -14.50
C ASP A 134 8.63 0.78 -14.17
N GLU A 135 7.99 1.89 -13.80
CA GLU A 135 6.54 1.94 -13.61
C GLU A 135 5.77 2.05 -14.91
N MET A 136 6.29 2.78 -15.91
CA MET A 136 5.70 2.80 -17.26
C MET A 136 5.64 1.38 -17.86
N LEU A 137 6.67 0.55 -17.64
CA LEU A 137 6.66 -0.87 -18.00
C LEU A 137 5.53 -1.63 -17.31
N ARG A 138 5.42 -1.48 -15.98
CA ARG A 138 4.43 -2.21 -15.17
C ARG A 138 2.98 -1.83 -15.52
N MET A 139 2.78 -0.60 -15.97
CA MET A 139 1.46 -0.11 -16.41
C MET A 139 1.14 -0.47 -17.87
N GLY A 140 2.07 -1.13 -18.58
CA GLY A 140 1.86 -1.56 -19.96
C GLY A 140 2.02 -0.45 -20.99
N PHE A 141 2.69 0.66 -20.67
CA PHE A 141 2.92 1.78 -21.61
C PHE A 141 4.09 1.54 -22.57
N VAL A 142 4.53 0.30 -22.75
CA VAL A 142 5.72 -0.04 -23.55
C VAL A 142 5.59 0.48 -24.98
N GLU A 143 4.51 0.11 -25.66
CA GLU A 143 4.27 0.49 -27.06
C GLU A 143 4.09 2.00 -27.20
N ASP A 144 3.34 2.62 -26.29
CA ASP A 144 3.09 4.07 -26.29
C ASP A 144 4.40 4.85 -26.14
N VAL A 145 5.26 4.46 -25.19
CA VAL A 145 6.57 5.09 -24.97
C VAL A 145 7.45 4.92 -26.20
N GLU A 146 7.58 3.71 -26.75
CA GLU A 146 8.42 3.48 -27.91
C GLU A 146 7.97 4.27 -29.15
N LEU A 147 6.66 4.39 -29.37
CA LEU A 147 6.10 5.20 -30.45
C LEU A 147 6.41 6.69 -30.26
N ILE A 148 6.21 7.22 -29.05
CA ILE A 148 6.53 8.62 -28.74
C ILE A 148 8.02 8.90 -28.97
N LEU A 149 8.90 8.02 -28.47
CA LEU A 149 10.34 8.18 -28.63
C LEU A 149 10.80 8.05 -30.10
N GLY A 150 10.12 7.22 -30.88
CA GLY A 150 10.39 7.02 -32.31
C GLY A 150 9.92 8.17 -33.22
N ASN A 151 8.99 9.01 -32.76
CA ASN A 151 8.51 10.17 -33.51
C ASN A 151 9.44 11.40 -33.45
N VAL A 152 10.57 11.29 -32.73
CA VAL A 152 11.59 12.33 -32.65
C VAL A 152 12.51 12.23 -33.88
N LYS A 153 12.42 13.22 -34.79
CA LYS A 153 13.11 13.20 -36.10
C LYS A 153 14.62 13.39 -36.02
N ASP A 154 15.12 14.23 -35.11
CA ASP A 154 16.54 14.58 -35.01
C ASP A 154 17.08 14.21 -33.61
N VAL A 155 17.34 12.92 -33.41
CA VAL A 155 17.78 12.37 -32.11
C VAL A 155 19.14 12.94 -31.68
N ALA A 156 20.01 13.32 -32.61
CA ALA A 156 21.32 13.89 -32.30
C ALA A 156 21.20 15.23 -31.54
N LYS A 157 20.16 16.02 -31.83
CA LYS A 157 19.88 17.31 -31.19
C LYS A 157 19.02 17.22 -29.92
N VAL A 158 18.59 16.02 -29.53
CA VAL A 158 17.76 15.82 -28.33
C VAL A 158 18.60 15.17 -27.24
N GLN A 159 18.62 15.79 -26.07
CA GLN A 159 19.15 15.20 -24.86
C GLN A 159 18.07 14.34 -24.20
N THR A 160 18.43 13.10 -23.87
CA THR A 160 17.52 12.15 -23.24
C THR A 160 17.93 11.86 -21.80
N LEU A 161 17.00 12.07 -20.88
CA LEU A 161 17.18 11.78 -19.46
C LEU A 161 16.22 10.65 -19.06
N LEU A 162 16.74 9.58 -18.48
CA LEU A 162 15.97 8.44 -17.99
C LEU A 162 16.17 8.31 -16.48
N PHE A 163 15.10 8.45 -15.72
CA PHE A 163 15.07 8.25 -14.28
C PHE A 163 14.25 7.01 -13.93
N SER A 164 14.82 6.13 -13.11
CA SER A 164 14.17 4.91 -12.67
C SER A 164 14.69 4.46 -11.31
N ALA A 165 13.88 3.76 -10.53
CA ALA A 165 14.38 3.14 -9.29
C ALA A 165 15.09 1.81 -9.60
N THR A 166 14.56 1.08 -10.57
CA THR A 166 15.06 -0.22 -11.03
C THR A 166 15.42 -0.20 -12.52
N LEU A 167 16.23 -1.15 -12.97
CA LEU A 167 16.65 -1.28 -14.37
C LEU A 167 16.23 -2.65 -14.92
N PRO A 168 14.93 -2.93 -15.09
CA PRO A 168 14.48 -4.15 -15.75
C PRO A 168 14.95 -4.20 -17.21
N ALA A 169 14.88 -5.38 -17.83
CA ALA A 169 15.38 -5.59 -19.20
C ALA A 169 14.86 -4.56 -20.21
N TRP A 170 13.57 -4.23 -20.15
CA TRP A 170 12.98 -3.21 -21.02
C TRP A 170 13.56 -1.81 -20.79
N VAL A 171 13.77 -1.37 -19.54
CA VAL A 171 14.40 -0.07 -19.26
C VAL A 171 15.83 -0.02 -19.81
N LYS A 172 16.59 -1.14 -19.70
CA LYS A 172 17.92 -1.26 -20.31
C LYS A 172 17.86 -1.18 -21.84
N GLN A 173 16.86 -1.81 -22.47
CA GLN A 173 16.64 -1.76 -23.91
C GLN A 173 16.30 -0.35 -24.38
N ILE A 174 15.37 0.34 -23.72
CA ILE A 174 15.05 1.74 -24.00
C ILE A 174 16.30 2.62 -23.87
N SER A 175 17.05 2.43 -22.78
CA SER A 175 18.31 3.15 -22.56
C SER A 175 19.31 2.90 -23.69
N ALA A 176 19.46 1.67 -24.19
CA ALA A 176 20.39 1.34 -25.27
C ALA A 176 19.93 1.85 -26.64
N LYS A 177 18.62 1.82 -26.92
CA LYS A 177 18.02 2.17 -28.22
C LYS A 177 17.86 3.68 -28.42
N PHE A 178 17.56 4.42 -27.36
CA PHE A 178 17.11 5.80 -27.45
C PHE A 178 18.03 6.84 -26.80
N LEU A 179 19.05 6.44 -26.03
CA LEU A 179 20.05 7.36 -25.50
C LEU A 179 21.35 7.24 -26.29
N LYS A 180 22.15 8.31 -26.27
CA LYS A 180 23.48 8.34 -26.91
C LYS A 180 24.43 7.32 -26.28
N PRO A 181 25.38 6.74 -27.03
CA PRO A 181 26.35 5.79 -26.50
C PRO A 181 27.17 6.34 -25.33
N GLU A 182 27.47 7.64 -25.34
CA GLU A 182 28.28 8.35 -24.33
C GLU A 182 27.49 8.76 -23.08
N LYS A 183 26.26 8.23 -22.90
CA LYS A 183 25.41 8.55 -21.75
C LYS A 183 26.11 8.28 -20.41
N ILE A 184 25.84 9.16 -19.46
CA ILE A 184 26.35 9.03 -18.09
C ILE A 184 25.32 8.26 -17.25
N THR A 185 25.80 7.34 -16.42
CA THR A 185 24.94 6.63 -15.45
C THR A 185 25.24 7.14 -14.05
N ALA A 186 24.27 7.78 -13.43
CA ALA A 186 24.33 8.19 -12.03
C ALA A 186 23.56 7.18 -11.17
N ASP A 187 24.27 6.33 -10.43
CA ASP A 187 23.66 5.35 -9.53
C ASP A 187 23.76 5.77 -8.07
N LEU A 188 22.65 6.28 -7.53
CA LEU A 188 22.48 6.64 -6.10
C LEU A 188 21.90 5.48 -5.29
N VAL A 189 21.56 4.35 -5.92
CA VAL A 189 21.01 3.16 -5.26
C VAL A 189 22.13 2.16 -4.95
N GLY A 190 23.18 2.12 -5.77
CA GLY A 190 24.34 1.24 -5.62
C GLY A 190 24.04 -0.25 -5.90
N ASN A 191 24.99 -1.11 -5.50
CA ASN A 191 24.86 -2.58 -5.54
C ASN A 191 24.12 -3.18 -4.34
N GLU A 192 23.75 -2.36 -3.36
CA GLU A 192 22.97 -2.83 -2.22
C GLU A 192 21.54 -3.15 -2.68
N LYS A 193 20.98 -4.26 -2.17
CA LYS A 193 19.54 -4.59 -2.32
C LYS A 193 18.69 -3.33 -2.11
N MET A 194 17.53 -3.22 -2.76
CA MET A 194 16.66 -2.05 -2.57
C MET A 194 16.31 -1.92 -1.07
N LYS A 195 17.03 -1.07 -0.33
CA LYS A 195 16.78 -0.85 1.10
C LYS A 195 15.61 0.13 1.24
N ALA A 196 14.70 -0.12 2.18
CA ALA A 196 13.76 0.93 2.59
C ALA A 196 14.51 2.07 3.31
N SER A 197 13.83 3.19 3.54
CA SER A 197 14.41 4.32 4.29
C SER A 197 14.77 3.90 5.71
N ALA A 198 15.97 4.24 6.18
CA ALA A 198 16.42 3.92 7.54
C ALA A 198 15.59 4.61 8.64
N ASN A 199 14.91 5.72 8.28
CA ASN A 199 14.07 6.48 9.21
C ASN A 199 12.66 5.91 9.36
N VAL A 200 12.37 4.76 8.77
CA VAL A 200 11.06 4.11 8.84
C VAL A 200 11.15 2.89 9.75
N ARG A 201 10.30 2.86 10.78
CA ARG A 201 10.08 1.67 11.62
C ARG A 201 9.13 0.72 10.87
N HIS A 202 9.58 -0.50 10.63
CA HIS A 202 8.86 -1.49 9.83
C HIS A 202 8.26 -2.58 10.72
N ILE A 203 6.93 -2.67 10.76
CA ILE A 203 6.17 -3.59 11.62
C ILE A 203 5.36 -4.55 10.74
N VAL A 204 5.27 -5.82 11.14
CA VAL A 204 4.30 -6.79 10.59
C VAL A 204 3.36 -7.27 11.68
N LEU A 205 2.09 -7.43 11.31
CA LEU A 205 1.04 -7.77 12.25
C LEU A 205 0.04 -8.76 11.63
N PRO A 206 -0.23 -9.92 12.27
CA PRO A 206 -1.17 -10.89 11.74
C PRO A 206 -2.61 -10.39 11.83
N CYS A 207 -3.31 -10.33 10.70
CA CYS A 207 -4.70 -9.87 10.62
C CYS A 207 -5.46 -10.61 9.53
N LEU A 208 -6.67 -11.06 9.86
CA LEU A 208 -7.61 -11.57 8.86
C LEU A 208 -8.35 -10.41 8.19
N SER A 209 -8.81 -10.61 6.95
CA SER A 209 -9.55 -9.58 6.20
C SER A 209 -10.80 -9.09 6.95
N SER A 210 -11.49 -9.98 7.67
CA SER A 210 -12.67 -9.66 8.47
C SER A 210 -12.38 -8.75 9.67
N SER A 211 -11.12 -8.66 10.10
CA SER A 211 -10.69 -7.90 11.27
C SER A 211 -10.08 -6.55 10.91
N LEU A 212 -9.91 -6.24 9.61
CA LEU A 212 -9.26 -5.01 9.15
C LEU A 212 -9.93 -3.74 9.66
N SER A 213 -11.26 -3.65 9.51
CA SER A 213 -12.04 -2.45 9.90
C SER A 213 -11.98 -2.15 11.40
N GLN A 214 -11.79 -3.19 12.21
CA GLN A 214 -11.67 -3.10 13.67
C GLN A 214 -10.22 -2.79 14.08
N LEU A 215 -9.24 -3.40 13.41
CA LEU A 215 -7.82 -3.29 13.77
C LEU A 215 -7.19 -1.96 13.33
N ILE A 216 -7.51 -1.48 12.12
CA ILE A 216 -6.89 -0.27 11.56
C ILE A 216 -7.06 0.96 12.46
N PRO A 217 -8.24 1.28 13.04
CA PRO A 217 -8.39 2.41 13.95
C PRO A 217 -7.42 2.37 15.13
N ASP A 218 -7.15 1.19 15.65
CA ASP A 218 -6.29 1.01 16.81
C ASP A 218 -4.81 1.15 16.45
N ILE A 219 -4.41 0.66 15.27
CA ILE A 219 -3.08 0.92 14.72
C ILE A 219 -2.89 2.43 14.53
N ILE A 220 -3.89 3.13 13.98
CA ILE A 220 -3.82 4.59 13.80
C ILE A 220 -3.64 5.31 15.14
N ARG A 221 -4.40 4.92 16.17
CA ARG A 221 -4.29 5.52 17.51
C ARG A 221 -2.92 5.33 18.13
N CYS A 222 -2.33 4.14 18.00
CA CYS A 222 -1.04 3.79 18.59
C CYS A 222 0.15 4.39 17.84
N TYR A 223 0.09 4.50 16.52
CA TYR A 223 1.29 4.77 15.70
C TYR A 223 1.23 6.05 14.87
N SER A 224 0.05 6.66 14.68
CA SER A 224 -0.10 7.80 13.79
C SER A 224 -0.02 9.15 14.48
N SER A 225 0.14 9.21 15.80
CA SER A 225 0.27 10.45 16.57
C SER A 225 -0.66 11.64 16.22
N GLY A 226 -1.81 11.40 15.58
CA GLY A 226 -2.69 12.48 15.07
C GLY A 226 -2.32 13.02 13.67
N GLY A 227 -1.21 12.56 13.08
CA GLY A 227 -0.79 12.89 11.74
C GLY A 227 -1.48 12.08 10.63
N ARG A 228 -1.01 12.33 9.40
CA ARG A 228 -1.58 11.75 8.19
C ARG A 228 -1.25 10.26 8.08
N THR A 229 -2.25 9.47 7.73
CA THR A 229 -2.16 8.02 7.52
C THR A 229 -2.59 7.66 6.10
N ILE A 230 -1.81 6.78 5.45
CA ILE A 230 -2.25 6.13 4.21
C ILE A 230 -2.42 4.64 4.44
N VAL A 231 -3.61 4.13 4.13
CA VAL A 231 -3.97 2.71 4.18
C VAL A 231 -4.00 2.15 2.76
N PHE A 232 -3.08 1.26 2.44
CA PHE A 232 -2.98 0.60 1.15
C PHE A 232 -3.74 -0.72 1.11
N THR A 233 -4.50 -0.93 0.04
CA THR A 233 -5.17 -2.19 -0.28
C THR A 233 -5.04 -2.51 -1.77
N GLU A 234 -5.12 -3.79 -2.16
CA GLU A 234 -5.05 -4.16 -3.57
C GLU A 234 -6.37 -3.91 -4.32
N LYS A 235 -7.51 -4.02 -3.62
CA LYS A 235 -8.84 -4.01 -4.21
C LYS A 235 -9.55 -2.68 -4.01
N LYS A 236 -10.20 -2.20 -5.07
CA LYS A 236 -10.97 -0.94 -5.05
C LYS A 236 -12.22 -1.04 -4.17
N GLU A 237 -12.82 -2.22 -4.11
CA GLU A 237 -13.99 -2.52 -3.28
C GLU A 237 -13.61 -2.39 -1.80
N THR A 238 -12.50 -3.03 -1.40
CA THR A 238 -11.96 -2.94 -0.03
C THR A 238 -11.56 -1.50 0.31
N ALA A 239 -11.05 -0.72 -0.65
CA ALA A 239 -10.73 0.69 -0.41
C ALA A 239 -11.99 1.52 -0.08
N SER A 240 -13.08 1.29 -0.83
CA SER A 240 -14.37 1.95 -0.60
C SER A 240 -15.01 1.52 0.72
N GLU A 241 -15.02 0.20 0.99
CA GLU A 241 -15.58 -0.38 2.20
C GLU A 241 -14.86 0.13 3.45
N LEU A 242 -13.52 0.07 3.49
CA LEU A 242 -12.75 0.58 4.61
C LEU A 242 -12.93 2.09 4.79
N ALA A 243 -12.99 2.87 3.71
CA ALA A 243 -13.25 4.30 3.85
C ALA A 243 -14.64 4.62 4.42
N GLY A 244 -15.64 3.77 4.17
CA GLY A 244 -16.98 3.90 4.76
C GLY A 244 -17.03 3.50 6.24
N LEU A 245 -16.21 2.53 6.66
CA LEU A 245 -16.17 2.03 8.04
C LEU A 245 -15.25 2.86 8.95
N LEU A 246 -14.19 3.45 8.40
CA LEU A 246 -13.21 4.24 9.15
C LEU A 246 -13.69 5.69 9.24
N THR A 247 -13.90 6.19 10.46
CA THR A 247 -14.34 7.57 10.70
C THR A 247 -13.37 8.58 10.08
N GLY A 248 -13.90 9.47 9.24
CA GLY A 248 -13.12 10.53 8.60
C GLY A 248 -12.15 10.05 7.52
N ALA A 249 -12.20 8.78 7.11
CA ALA A 249 -11.38 8.28 6.02
C ALA A 249 -12.01 8.59 4.65
N ARG A 250 -11.19 8.66 3.60
CA ARG A 250 -11.66 8.75 2.21
C ARG A 250 -10.93 7.76 1.31
N ALA A 251 -11.64 7.20 0.35
CA ALA A 251 -11.09 6.25 -0.61
C ALA A 251 -10.42 6.96 -1.80
N LEU A 252 -9.41 6.31 -2.39
CA LEU A 252 -8.78 6.71 -3.64
C LEU A 252 -8.44 5.47 -4.50
N HIS A 253 -9.18 5.26 -5.58
CA HIS A 253 -8.99 4.13 -6.51
C HIS A 253 -9.45 4.48 -7.94
N GLY A 254 -9.24 3.55 -8.89
CA GLY A 254 -9.43 3.78 -10.33
C GLY A 254 -10.84 4.20 -10.74
N ASP A 255 -11.88 3.67 -10.10
CA ASP A 255 -13.28 4.03 -10.40
C ASP A 255 -13.68 5.45 -9.95
N ILE A 256 -12.85 6.13 -9.15
CA ILE A 256 -13.13 7.51 -8.77
C ILE A 256 -12.80 8.43 -9.94
N GLN A 257 -13.76 9.25 -10.36
CA GLN A 257 -13.56 10.24 -11.42
C GLN A 257 -12.38 11.17 -11.10
N GLN A 258 -11.59 11.52 -12.12
CA GLN A 258 -10.37 12.32 -11.98
C GLN A 258 -10.56 13.63 -11.20
N SER A 259 -11.64 14.38 -11.48
CA SER A 259 -11.97 15.61 -10.76
C SER A 259 -12.16 15.38 -9.25
N ARG A 260 -12.83 14.29 -8.85
CA ARG A 260 -13.00 13.91 -7.45
C ARG A 260 -11.70 13.42 -6.81
N ARG A 261 -10.83 12.75 -7.57
CA ARG A 261 -9.49 12.33 -7.10
C ARG A 261 -8.65 13.55 -6.72
N GLU A 262 -8.63 14.57 -7.57
CA GLU A 262 -7.88 15.81 -7.36
C GLU A 262 -8.38 16.57 -6.11
N VAL A 263 -9.70 16.71 -5.95
CA VAL A 263 -10.31 17.31 -4.75
C VAL A 263 -9.96 16.52 -3.49
N THR A 264 -10.05 15.18 -3.53
CA THR A 264 -9.76 14.32 -2.38
C THR A 264 -8.29 14.41 -1.97
N LEU A 265 -7.38 14.41 -2.93
CA LEU A 265 -5.94 14.56 -2.67
C LEU A 265 -5.58 15.94 -2.13
N SER A 266 -6.18 17.01 -2.66
CA SER A 266 -6.00 18.36 -2.14
C SER A 266 -6.51 18.48 -0.69
N ALA A 267 -7.68 17.89 -0.40
CA ALA A 267 -8.22 17.84 0.96
C ALA A 267 -7.32 17.02 1.91
N PHE A 268 -6.70 15.95 1.45
CA PHE A 268 -5.76 15.16 2.25
C PHE A 268 -4.46 15.94 2.54
N ARG A 269 -3.88 16.57 1.52
CA ARG A 269 -2.66 17.40 1.65
C ARG A 269 -2.86 18.57 2.62
N SER A 270 -4.01 19.22 2.56
CA SER A 270 -4.37 20.32 3.47
C SER A 270 -4.78 19.87 4.87
N GLY A 271 -4.84 18.56 5.15
CA GLY A 271 -5.19 18.03 6.48
C GLY A 271 -6.68 18.13 6.81
N LYS A 272 -7.57 18.35 5.83
CA LYS A 272 -9.03 18.33 6.05
C LYS A 272 -9.54 16.97 6.52
N PHE A 273 -8.77 15.91 6.25
CA PHE A 273 -8.94 14.60 6.82
C PHE A 273 -7.58 13.91 6.92
N MET A 274 -7.43 12.99 7.88
CA MET A 274 -6.13 12.41 8.24
C MET A 274 -5.91 10.99 7.71
N THR A 275 -6.95 10.31 7.19
CA THR A 275 -6.82 8.91 6.74
C THR A 275 -7.23 8.74 5.28
N LEU A 276 -6.29 8.38 4.42
CA LEU A 276 -6.53 8.07 3.01
C LEU A 276 -6.45 6.56 2.79
N VAL A 277 -7.51 5.94 2.28
CA VAL A 277 -7.50 4.52 1.88
C VAL A 277 -7.32 4.43 0.37
N ALA A 278 -6.22 3.84 -0.10
CA ALA A 278 -5.86 3.89 -1.52
C ALA A 278 -5.41 2.55 -2.10
N THR A 279 -5.64 2.36 -3.39
CA THR A 279 -5.00 1.27 -4.14
C THR A 279 -3.64 1.68 -4.69
N ASN A 280 -2.84 0.69 -5.10
CA ASN A 280 -1.50 0.91 -5.67
C ASN A 280 -1.47 1.93 -6.81
N VAL A 281 -2.40 1.78 -7.75
CA VAL A 281 -2.50 2.67 -8.92
C VAL A 281 -2.77 4.10 -8.47
N ALA A 282 -3.56 4.25 -7.40
CA ALA A 282 -4.05 5.53 -6.98
C ALA A 282 -3.12 6.30 -6.04
N ALA A 283 -2.19 5.61 -5.38
CA ALA A 283 -1.27 6.21 -4.42
C ALA A 283 0.17 6.39 -4.92
N ARG A 284 0.45 6.05 -6.18
CA ARG A 284 1.69 6.40 -6.88
C ARG A 284 1.68 7.87 -7.30
N GLY A 285 2.84 8.50 -7.31
CA GLY A 285 2.94 9.94 -7.62
C GLY A 285 2.30 10.85 -6.58
N LEU A 286 1.89 10.34 -5.42
CA LEU A 286 1.39 11.17 -4.35
C LEU A 286 2.56 11.78 -3.58
N ASP A 287 2.89 13.01 -3.92
CA ASP A 287 3.70 13.84 -3.04
C ASP A 287 2.83 14.43 -1.95
N ILE A 288 2.93 13.80 -0.79
CA ILE A 288 2.25 14.18 0.44
C ILE A 288 3.34 14.19 1.50
N ASN A 289 3.69 15.38 1.95
CA ASN A 289 4.63 15.56 3.04
C ASN A 289 3.97 15.13 4.36
N ASP A 290 4.79 14.64 5.29
CA ASP A 290 4.39 14.32 6.67
C ASP A 290 3.31 13.24 6.81
N VAL A 291 3.35 12.21 5.96
CA VAL A 291 2.63 10.97 6.30
C VAL A 291 3.38 10.32 7.45
N GLN A 292 2.75 10.18 8.62
CA GLN A 292 3.36 9.59 9.81
C GLN A 292 3.22 8.06 9.82
N LEU A 293 2.10 7.56 9.27
CA LEU A 293 1.78 6.14 9.30
C LEU A 293 1.38 5.62 7.91
N ILE A 294 2.01 4.52 7.50
CA ILE A 294 1.61 3.71 6.36
C ILE A 294 1.07 2.39 6.89
N ILE A 295 -0.14 2.02 6.48
CA ILE A 295 -0.73 0.71 6.76
C ILE A 295 -0.89 -0.01 5.43
N GLN A 296 -0.41 -1.25 5.32
CA GLN A 296 -0.65 -2.11 4.16
C GLN A 296 -1.57 -3.23 4.61
N CYS A 297 -2.80 -3.29 4.10
CA CYS A 297 -3.81 -4.26 4.52
C CYS A 297 -3.44 -5.71 4.18
N GLU A 298 -2.52 -5.89 3.24
CA GLU A 298 -2.00 -7.19 2.82
C GLU A 298 -0.57 -7.03 2.29
N PRO A 299 0.24 -8.12 2.28
CA PRO A 299 1.57 -8.08 1.68
C PRO A 299 1.49 -7.73 0.19
N PRO A 300 2.27 -6.75 -0.31
CA PRO A 300 2.32 -6.43 -1.72
C PRO A 300 2.80 -7.62 -2.57
N ARG A 301 2.49 -7.58 -3.87
CA ARG A 301 2.90 -8.61 -4.83
C ARG A 301 4.41 -8.67 -5.03
N ASP A 302 5.07 -7.53 -4.93
CA ASP A 302 6.49 -7.35 -5.15
C ASP A 302 7.12 -6.44 -4.10
N VAL A 303 8.45 -6.50 -3.98
CA VAL A 303 9.21 -5.76 -2.97
C VAL A 303 9.31 -4.28 -3.32
N GLU A 304 9.34 -3.97 -4.60
CA GLU A 304 9.37 -2.62 -5.13
C GLU A 304 8.14 -1.83 -4.64
N ALA A 305 6.95 -2.42 -4.70
CA ALA A 305 5.72 -1.84 -4.18
C ALA A 305 5.81 -1.61 -2.67
N TYR A 306 6.37 -2.56 -1.91
CA TYR A 306 6.59 -2.37 -0.47
C TYR A 306 7.45 -1.13 -0.19
N ILE A 307 8.56 -0.99 -0.90
CA ILE A 307 9.52 0.10 -0.73
C ILE A 307 8.90 1.43 -1.16
N HIS A 308 8.15 1.45 -2.27
CA HIS A 308 7.47 2.65 -2.76
C HIS A 308 6.35 3.13 -1.83
N ARG A 309 5.62 2.21 -1.19
CA ARG A 309 4.58 2.53 -0.21
C ARG A 309 5.16 3.02 1.11
N SER A 310 6.12 2.27 1.66
CA SER A 310 6.78 2.64 2.93
C SER A 310 7.59 3.93 2.81
N GLY A 311 8.17 4.22 1.64
CA GLY A 311 8.85 5.49 1.34
C GLY A 311 7.93 6.71 1.20
N ARG A 312 6.62 6.58 1.46
CA ARG A 312 5.70 7.72 1.62
C ARG A 312 5.78 8.34 3.02
N THR A 313 6.32 7.61 4.00
CA THR A 313 6.65 8.13 5.33
C THR A 313 8.17 8.23 5.52
N GLY A 314 8.62 8.83 6.61
CA GLY A 314 10.04 8.96 6.94
C GLY A 314 10.84 9.82 5.94
N ARG A 315 10.23 10.89 5.44
CA ARG A 315 10.81 11.83 4.45
C ARG A 315 11.40 13.06 5.13
N ALA A 316 12.34 13.74 4.44
CA ALA A 316 12.93 15.01 4.88
C ALA A 316 13.51 14.99 6.32
N GLY A 317 14.13 13.87 6.72
CA GLY A 317 14.70 13.70 8.05
C GLY A 317 13.71 13.27 9.15
N ASN A 318 12.40 13.33 8.88
CA ASN A 318 11.39 12.85 9.82
C ASN A 318 11.42 11.32 9.95
N THR A 319 10.98 10.81 11.09
CA THR A 319 10.72 9.38 11.32
C THR A 319 9.33 8.98 10.85
N GLY A 320 9.15 7.72 10.46
CA GLY A 320 7.88 7.18 9.98
C GLY A 320 7.61 5.78 10.49
N VAL A 321 6.34 5.36 10.49
CA VAL A 321 5.96 3.97 10.81
C VAL A 321 5.28 3.34 9.60
N ALA A 322 5.71 2.14 9.22
CA ALA A 322 5.09 1.34 8.18
C ALA A 322 4.64 -0.02 8.75
N VAL A 323 3.34 -0.22 8.87
CA VAL A 323 2.71 -1.45 9.35
C VAL A 323 2.20 -2.26 8.17
N MET A 324 2.58 -3.53 8.08
CA MET A 324 2.09 -4.47 7.08
C MET A 324 1.27 -5.57 7.75
N LEU A 325 0.01 -5.64 7.38
CA LEU A 325 -0.92 -6.67 7.81
C LEU A 325 -0.79 -7.90 6.91
N TYR A 326 -0.96 -9.08 7.50
CA TYR A 326 -0.91 -10.33 6.75
C TYR A 326 -1.84 -11.39 7.33
N ASP A 327 -2.43 -12.21 6.45
CA ASP A 327 -3.10 -13.43 6.89
C ASP A 327 -2.02 -14.39 7.44
N PRO A 328 -2.16 -14.93 8.67
CA PRO A 328 -1.22 -15.91 9.23
C PRO A 328 -0.87 -17.07 8.29
N ARG A 329 -1.78 -17.48 7.41
CA ARG A 329 -1.58 -18.52 6.39
C ARG A 329 -0.62 -18.10 5.27
N GLN A 330 -0.36 -16.81 5.13
CA GLN A 330 0.50 -16.20 4.11
C GLN A 330 1.81 -15.65 4.69
N SER A 331 2.21 -16.08 5.90
CA SER A 331 3.44 -15.62 6.58
C SER A 331 4.69 -15.76 5.70
N PHE A 332 4.76 -16.79 4.85
CA PHE A 332 5.88 -17.01 3.91
C PHE A 332 6.15 -15.83 2.96
N LYS A 333 5.12 -15.04 2.62
CA LYS A 333 5.28 -13.85 1.76
C LYS A 333 6.11 -12.77 2.44
N ILE A 334 6.06 -12.68 3.77
CA ILE A 334 6.83 -11.71 4.55
C ILE A 334 8.31 -12.01 4.43
N SER A 335 8.71 -13.28 4.59
CA SER A 335 10.12 -13.70 4.52
C SER A 335 10.74 -13.39 3.17
N LYS A 336 9.96 -13.49 2.07
CA LYS A 336 10.40 -13.07 0.74
C LYS A 336 10.67 -11.56 0.71
N ILE A 337 9.71 -10.75 1.18
CA ILE A 337 9.84 -9.28 1.19
C ILE A 337 11.02 -8.84 2.07
N GLU A 338 11.17 -9.41 3.27
CA GLU A 338 12.27 -9.16 4.20
C GLU A 338 13.64 -9.43 3.55
N ARG A 339 13.80 -10.58 2.88
CA ARG A 339 15.05 -10.98 2.23
C ARG A 339 15.43 -10.10 1.04
N GLU A 340 14.44 -9.71 0.24
CA GLU A 340 14.62 -8.95 -1.00
C GLU A 340 14.75 -7.44 -0.73
N SER A 341 14.00 -6.89 0.23
CA SER A 341 14.11 -5.49 0.65
C SER A 341 15.27 -5.22 1.60
N GLY A 342 15.79 -6.24 2.29
CA GLY A 342 16.78 -6.06 3.35
C GLY A 342 16.25 -5.36 4.60
N VAL A 343 14.94 -5.14 4.70
CA VAL A 343 14.26 -4.58 5.87
C VAL A 343 14.06 -5.68 6.91
N LYS A 344 14.46 -5.43 8.16
CA LYS A 344 14.09 -6.30 9.29
C LYS A 344 12.74 -5.87 9.84
N PHE A 345 11.75 -6.77 9.82
CA PHE A 345 10.43 -6.48 10.35
C PHE A 345 10.32 -6.80 11.84
N GLU A 346 9.82 -5.85 12.62
CA GLU A 346 9.29 -6.13 13.96
C GLU A 346 7.97 -6.88 13.85
N ARG A 347 7.93 -8.11 14.38
CA ARG A 347 6.73 -8.94 14.42
C ARG A 347 5.96 -8.64 15.69
N LEU A 348 4.87 -7.91 15.56
CA LEU A 348 3.99 -7.54 16.68
C LEU A 348 2.61 -8.18 16.53
N SER A 349 1.90 -8.31 17.64
CA SER A 349 0.49 -8.69 17.69
C SER A 349 -0.42 -7.45 17.64
N ALA A 350 -1.74 -7.67 17.62
CA ALA A 350 -2.71 -6.59 17.77
C ALA A 350 -2.40 -5.72 19.01
N PRO A 351 -2.51 -4.38 18.93
CA PRO A 351 -2.37 -3.51 20.08
C PRO A 351 -3.29 -3.95 21.23
N GLN A 352 -2.71 -4.06 22.42
CA GLN A 352 -3.37 -4.45 23.66
C GLN A 352 -3.71 -3.21 24.51
N PRO A 353 -4.59 -3.32 25.53
CA PRO A 353 -4.92 -2.22 26.46
C PRO A 353 -3.72 -1.42 26.97
N GLY A 354 -2.62 -2.11 27.30
CA GLY A 354 -1.38 -1.47 27.77
C GLY A 354 -0.68 -0.63 26.70
N ASP A 355 -0.74 -1.04 25.42
CA ASP A 355 -0.13 -0.29 24.31
C ASP A 355 -0.87 1.03 24.08
N PHE A 356 -2.20 1.01 24.20
CA PHE A 356 -3.02 2.21 24.13
C PHE A 356 -2.74 3.16 25.29
N ALA A 357 -2.61 2.64 26.52
CA ALA A 357 -2.29 3.46 27.68
C ALA A 357 -0.92 4.15 27.52
N LYS A 358 0.08 3.43 27.00
CA LYS A 358 1.40 3.99 26.72
C LYS A 358 1.34 5.07 25.63
N ALA A 359 0.70 4.78 24.49
CA ALA A 359 0.55 5.73 23.40
C ALA A 359 -0.26 6.98 23.81
N ALA A 360 -1.31 6.79 24.61
CA ALA A 360 -2.12 7.86 25.18
C ALA A 360 -1.32 8.72 26.16
N GLY A 361 -0.51 8.11 27.03
CA GLY A 361 0.35 8.83 27.96
C GLY A 361 1.37 9.72 27.24
N GLU A 362 2.08 9.16 26.25
CA GLU A 362 3.07 9.89 25.45
C GLU A 362 2.42 11.09 24.71
N LYS A 363 1.25 10.88 24.10
CA LYS A 363 0.47 11.97 23.47
C LYS A 363 -0.04 13.00 24.46
N ALA A 364 -0.66 12.57 25.56
CA ALA A 364 -1.30 13.47 26.50
C ALA A 364 -0.27 14.39 27.18
N VAL A 365 0.92 13.89 27.46
CA VAL A 365 2.00 14.73 27.98
C VAL A 365 2.44 15.76 26.94
N ALA A 366 2.56 15.37 25.67
CA ALA A 366 3.04 16.26 24.62
C ALA A 366 2.00 17.31 24.18
N GLU A 367 0.74 16.92 23.99
CA GLU A 367 -0.32 17.78 23.45
C GLU A 367 -1.22 18.40 24.52
N VAL A 368 -1.68 17.61 25.51
CA VAL A 368 -2.70 18.08 26.47
C VAL A 368 -2.09 18.95 27.56
N LEU A 369 -0.89 18.60 28.06
CA LEU A 369 -0.26 19.36 29.14
C LEU A 369 0.49 20.60 28.63
N ASN A 370 1.18 20.52 27.49
CA ASN A 370 1.99 21.65 27.00
C ASN A 370 1.19 22.72 26.24
N GLN A 371 0.00 22.40 25.71
CA GLN A 371 -0.84 23.38 25.00
C GLN A 371 -1.77 24.16 25.94
N VAL A 372 -1.95 23.67 27.17
CA VAL A 372 -2.80 24.33 28.16
C VAL A 372 -1.93 25.31 28.94
N SER A 373 -2.22 26.61 28.78
CA SER A 373 -1.54 27.66 29.55
C SER A 373 -1.85 27.52 31.04
N ASP A 374 -0.84 27.72 31.89
CA ASP A 374 -1.00 27.72 33.35
C ASP A 374 -2.06 28.72 33.84
N SER A 375 -2.32 29.76 33.05
CA SER A 375 -3.33 30.79 33.32
C SER A 375 -4.76 30.26 33.42
N VAL A 376 -5.10 29.12 32.79
CA VAL A 376 -6.45 28.55 32.89
C VAL A 376 -6.63 27.64 34.11
N ILE A 377 -5.55 27.19 34.74
CA ILE A 377 -5.60 26.25 35.89
C ILE A 377 -6.50 26.75 37.03
N PRO A 378 -6.43 28.04 37.47
CA PRO A 378 -7.28 28.52 38.56
C PRO A 378 -8.78 28.39 38.29
N ALA A 379 -9.20 28.55 37.03
CA ALA A 379 -10.61 28.45 36.64
C ALA A 379 -11.15 27.01 36.73
N PHE A 380 -10.30 26.01 36.47
CA PHE A 380 -10.69 24.59 36.52
C PHE A 380 -10.43 23.94 37.89
N LYS A 381 -9.62 24.57 38.75
CA LYS A 381 -9.23 24.02 40.05
C LYS A 381 -10.43 23.71 40.95
N SER A 382 -11.37 24.65 41.08
CA SER A 382 -12.58 24.45 41.90
C SER A 382 -13.43 23.29 41.40
N ALA A 383 -13.59 23.15 40.08
CA ALA A 383 -14.36 22.06 39.48
C ALA A 383 -13.65 20.70 39.66
N ALA A 384 -12.32 20.68 39.57
CA ALA A 384 -11.52 19.47 39.80
C ALA A 384 -11.58 19.00 41.27
N GLU A 385 -11.49 19.92 42.23
CA GLU A 385 -11.64 19.63 43.65
C GLU A 385 -13.04 19.10 43.99
N GLU A 386 -14.09 19.68 43.42
CA GLU A 386 -15.46 19.20 43.58
C GLU A 386 -15.63 17.78 43.01
N LEU A 387 -15.06 17.50 41.83
CA LEU A 387 -15.04 16.17 41.22
C LEU A 387 -14.31 15.14 42.09
N LEU A 388 -13.17 15.53 42.67
CA LEU A 388 -12.40 14.68 43.57
C LEU A 388 -13.25 14.29 44.80
N ASN A 389 -13.92 15.27 45.40
CA ASN A 389 -14.72 15.05 46.61
C ASN A 389 -16.01 14.26 46.34
N LYS A 390 -16.70 14.49 45.22
CA LYS A 390 -17.98 13.83 44.90
C LYS A 390 -17.84 12.41 44.37
N SER A 391 -16.76 12.10 43.66
CA SER A 391 -16.63 10.82 42.95
C SER A 391 -16.28 9.63 43.84
N GLY A 392 -15.67 9.88 45.02
CA GLY A 392 -15.13 8.84 45.89
C GLY A 392 -13.94 8.07 45.30
N LEU A 393 -13.35 8.55 44.20
CA LEU A 393 -12.20 7.95 43.53
C LEU A 393 -10.91 8.70 43.90
N SER A 394 -9.77 8.00 43.80
CA SER A 394 -8.48 8.65 43.96
C SER A 394 -8.18 9.65 42.83
N ALA A 395 -7.32 10.65 43.11
CA ALA A 395 -6.88 11.62 42.10
C ALA A 395 -6.30 10.93 40.84
N VAL A 396 -5.57 9.82 41.05
CA VAL A 396 -4.95 9.04 39.98
C VAL A 396 -6.00 8.35 39.11
N GLU A 397 -7.05 7.78 39.70
CA GLU A 397 -8.13 7.14 38.94
C GLU A 397 -8.96 8.13 38.12
N LEU A 398 -9.24 9.31 38.68
CA LEU A 398 -9.90 10.39 37.95
C LEU A 398 -9.05 10.89 36.79
N LEU A 399 -7.76 11.10 37.02
CA LEU A 399 -6.82 11.48 35.96
C LEU A 399 -6.73 10.38 34.89
N ALA A 400 -6.68 9.11 35.27
CA ALA A 400 -6.68 7.99 34.34
C ALA A 400 -7.95 7.96 33.48
N LYS A 401 -9.14 8.19 34.08
CA LYS A 401 -10.41 8.29 33.34
C LYS A 401 -10.42 9.50 32.39
N ALA A 402 -9.93 10.65 32.84
CA ALA A 402 -9.84 11.85 32.03
C ALA A 402 -8.88 11.65 30.84
N LEU A 403 -7.70 11.08 31.08
CA LEU A 403 -6.71 10.75 30.05
C LEU A 403 -7.25 9.74 29.05
N ALA A 404 -7.91 8.67 29.52
CA ALA A 404 -8.54 7.69 28.66
C ALA A 404 -9.59 8.37 27.76
N LYS A 405 -10.47 9.18 28.34
CA LYS A 405 -11.53 9.88 27.59
C LYS A 405 -10.98 10.91 26.61
N ALA A 406 -9.99 11.71 27.01
CA ALA A 406 -9.33 12.71 26.17
C ALA A 406 -8.60 12.05 25.00
N SER A 407 -8.05 10.86 25.22
CA SER A 407 -7.41 10.04 24.18
C SER A 407 -8.40 9.24 23.33
N GLY A 408 -9.72 9.39 23.57
CA GLY A 408 -10.78 8.73 22.81
C GLY A 408 -11.08 7.29 23.21
N PHE A 409 -10.60 6.82 24.36
CA PHE A 409 -10.89 5.50 24.91
C PHE A 409 -12.04 5.55 25.90
N THR A 410 -13.04 4.69 25.69
CA THR A 410 -14.17 4.49 26.61
C THR A 410 -14.23 3.07 27.14
N GLU A 411 -13.81 2.10 26.32
CA GLU A 411 -13.77 0.69 26.67
C GLU A 411 -12.69 -0.01 25.81
N PHE A 412 -12.03 -1.03 26.36
CA PHE A 412 -11.10 -1.86 25.60
C PHE A 412 -11.74 -3.18 25.21
N LYS A 413 -11.76 -3.47 23.92
CA LYS A 413 -12.19 -4.77 23.41
C LYS A 413 -11.03 -5.75 23.45
N LYS A 414 -11.25 -6.95 24.00
CA LYS A 414 -10.23 -8.02 24.01
C LYS A 414 -9.96 -8.48 22.59
N ARG A 415 -8.69 -8.73 22.26
CA ARG A 415 -8.28 -9.21 20.94
C ARG A 415 -7.29 -10.34 20.99
N SER A 416 -7.42 -11.22 20.02
CA SER A 416 -6.50 -12.33 19.87
C SER A 416 -5.14 -11.90 19.32
N LEU A 417 -4.08 -12.47 19.86
CA LEU A 417 -2.71 -12.23 19.45
C LEU A 417 -2.38 -12.94 18.12
N LEU A 418 -3.02 -14.07 17.83
CA LEU A 418 -2.74 -14.89 16.63
C LEU A 418 -3.27 -14.28 15.33
N ALA A 419 -4.44 -13.64 15.38
CA ALA A 419 -5.17 -13.22 14.18
C ALA A 419 -5.90 -11.87 14.32
N SER A 420 -5.70 -11.16 15.44
CA SER A 420 -6.32 -9.87 15.73
C SER A 420 -7.85 -9.90 15.77
N ARG A 421 -8.43 -11.04 16.17
CA ARG A 421 -9.90 -11.20 16.24
C ARG A 421 -10.46 -10.48 17.47
N GLU A 422 -11.51 -9.68 17.28
CA GLU A 422 -12.25 -9.03 18.36
C GLU A 422 -13.05 -10.05 19.17
N ASN A 423 -13.10 -9.85 20.50
CA ASN A 423 -13.76 -10.73 21.47
C ASN A 423 -13.18 -12.14 21.54
N TYR A 424 -11.92 -12.32 21.11
CA TYR A 424 -11.15 -13.54 21.32
C TYR A 424 -9.94 -13.24 22.20
N VAL A 425 -9.49 -14.25 22.93
CA VAL A 425 -8.28 -14.23 23.76
C VAL A 425 -7.38 -15.38 23.31
N THR A 426 -6.08 -15.12 23.20
CA THR A 426 -5.11 -16.16 22.89
C THR A 426 -4.64 -16.81 24.19
N VAL A 427 -4.74 -18.13 24.24
CA VAL A 427 -4.32 -18.94 25.38
C VAL A 427 -3.20 -19.89 24.99
N LEU A 428 -2.33 -20.19 25.94
CA LEU A 428 -1.29 -21.19 25.87
C LEU A 428 -1.71 -22.39 26.74
N PHE A 429 -1.98 -23.50 26.07
CA PHE A 429 -2.21 -24.79 26.71
C PHE A 429 -0.88 -25.52 26.80
N LYS A 430 -0.40 -25.83 28.01
CA LYS A 430 0.81 -26.63 28.24
C LYS A 430 0.43 -27.97 28.84
N MET A 431 1.22 -28.97 28.47
CA MET A 431 1.16 -30.31 29.03
C MET A 431 2.58 -30.79 29.27
N GLY A 432 2.81 -31.61 30.29
CA GLY A 432 4.13 -32.22 30.56
C GLY A 432 4.64 -33.20 29.49
N ARG A 433 4.00 -33.25 28.31
CA ARG A 433 4.38 -34.12 27.17
C ARG A 433 4.27 -33.33 25.86
N PRO A 434 5.10 -33.64 24.85
CA PRO A 434 5.06 -32.91 23.58
C PRO A 434 3.76 -33.15 22.82
N MET A 435 3.28 -32.11 22.14
CA MET A 435 2.09 -32.15 21.29
C MET A 435 2.50 -32.16 19.81
N PHE A 436 1.97 -33.14 19.07
CA PHE A 436 2.42 -33.43 17.71
C PHE A 436 1.36 -33.16 16.62
N SER A 437 0.09 -33.02 17.00
CA SER A 437 -1.00 -32.86 16.03
C SER A 437 -2.13 -31.99 16.55
N PRO A 438 -2.69 -31.08 15.73
CA PRO A 438 -3.85 -30.29 16.09
C PRO A 438 -5.05 -31.18 16.47
N MET A 439 -5.27 -32.28 15.73
CA MET A 439 -6.38 -33.21 16.01
C MET A 439 -6.21 -33.89 17.37
N HIS A 440 -4.99 -34.26 17.73
CA HIS A 440 -4.71 -34.82 19.04
C HIS A 440 -5.00 -33.79 20.15
N THR A 441 -4.56 -32.56 19.96
CA THR A 441 -4.77 -31.47 20.93
C THR A 441 -6.24 -31.14 21.12
N LEU A 442 -7.01 -31.02 20.03
CA LEU A 442 -8.46 -30.82 20.11
C LEU A 442 -9.15 -32.03 20.75
N GLY A 443 -8.71 -33.25 20.44
CA GLY A 443 -9.22 -34.47 21.07
C GLY A 443 -8.96 -34.52 22.59
N LEU A 444 -7.83 -33.97 23.05
CA LEU A 444 -7.56 -33.82 24.48
C LEU A 444 -8.50 -32.79 25.11
N LEU A 445 -8.69 -31.63 24.49
CA LEU A 445 -9.62 -30.61 24.99
C LEU A 445 -11.05 -31.13 25.13
N LYS A 446 -11.51 -31.99 24.19
CA LYS A 446 -12.85 -32.63 24.26
C LYS A 446 -13.06 -33.52 25.48
N LYS A 447 -11.99 -33.96 26.17
CA LYS A 447 -12.12 -34.73 27.41
C LYS A 447 -12.54 -33.86 28.60
N PHE A 448 -12.23 -32.57 28.54
CA PHE A 448 -12.39 -31.63 29.66
C PHE A 448 -13.39 -30.51 29.36
N LEU A 449 -13.77 -30.34 28.10
CA LEU A 449 -14.63 -29.28 27.62
C LEU A 449 -15.74 -29.82 26.71
N PRO A 450 -16.94 -29.21 26.73
CA PRO A 450 -18.01 -29.54 25.79
C PRO A 450 -17.56 -29.40 24.34
N GLU A 451 -18.06 -30.27 23.46
CA GLU A 451 -17.68 -30.28 22.04
C GLU A 451 -17.95 -28.95 21.33
N GLU A 452 -19.01 -28.24 21.71
CA GLU A 452 -19.33 -26.90 21.23
C GLU A 452 -18.20 -25.89 21.51
N LYS A 453 -17.66 -25.88 22.74
CA LYS A 453 -16.57 -24.98 23.15
C LYS A 453 -15.27 -25.33 22.44
N VAL A 454 -14.96 -26.62 22.28
CA VAL A 454 -13.79 -27.04 21.51
C VAL A 454 -13.92 -26.68 20.03
N GLY A 455 -15.13 -26.71 19.48
CA GLY A 455 -15.42 -26.24 18.11
C GLY A 455 -15.18 -24.74 17.91
N ALA A 456 -15.26 -23.95 18.99
CA ALA A 456 -14.97 -22.52 18.97
C ALA A 456 -13.47 -22.19 18.99
N VAL A 457 -12.59 -23.18 19.18
CA VAL A 457 -11.13 -23.01 19.14
C VAL A 457 -10.67 -22.64 17.73
N GLN A 458 -9.84 -21.61 17.63
CA GLN A 458 -9.40 -21.06 16.35
C GLN A 458 -7.88 -20.89 16.31
N GLY A 459 -7.31 -21.05 15.12
CA GLY A 459 -5.91 -20.71 14.88
C GLY A 459 -4.87 -21.59 15.58
N LEU A 460 -5.23 -22.81 16.01
CA LEU A 460 -4.34 -23.70 16.77
C LEU A 460 -2.97 -23.87 16.10
N ASN A 461 -1.94 -23.49 16.84
CA ASN A 461 -0.54 -23.61 16.47
C ASN A 461 0.28 -24.17 17.65
N PHE A 462 1.49 -24.67 17.39
CA PHE A 462 2.37 -25.17 18.44
C PHE A 462 3.46 -24.17 18.78
N THR A 463 3.96 -24.23 20.02
CA THR A 463 5.20 -23.56 20.40
C THR A 463 6.38 -24.21 19.66
N ALA A 464 7.46 -23.47 19.43
CA ALA A 464 8.63 -23.96 18.71
C ALA A 464 9.28 -25.20 19.37
N ASP A 465 9.15 -25.31 20.70
CA ASP A 465 9.63 -26.46 21.50
C ASP A 465 8.63 -27.64 21.53
N LYS A 466 7.44 -27.49 20.93
CA LYS A 466 6.34 -28.47 20.89
C LYS A 466 5.76 -28.88 22.24
N ASN A 467 6.09 -28.18 23.32
CA ASN A 467 5.54 -28.45 24.66
C ASN A 467 4.23 -27.71 24.95
N GLY A 468 3.79 -26.86 24.02
CA GLY A 468 2.60 -26.04 24.17
C GLY A 468 1.80 -25.91 22.87
N ALA A 469 0.49 -25.71 23.02
CA ALA A 469 -0.40 -25.33 21.93
C ALA A 469 -0.96 -23.94 22.22
N VAL A 470 -0.89 -23.06 21.22
CA VAL A 470 -1.41 -21.70 21.27
C VAL A 470 -2.63 -21.63 20.38
N PHE A 471 -3.76 -21.15 20.91
CA PHE A 471 -5.00 -21.01 20.16
C PHE A 471 -5.87 -19.88 20.69
N ASP A 472 -6.81 -19.43 19.87
CA ASP A 472 -7.78 -18.40 20.20
C ASP A 472 -9.08 -19.02 20.70
N VAL A 473 -9.63 -18.48 21.78
CA VAL A 473 -10.95 -18.83 22.34
C VAL A 473 -11.82 -17.58 22.44
N PRO A 474 -13.17 -17.69 22.31
CA PRO A 474 -14.07 -16.58 22.62
C PRO A 474 -13.83 -16.07 24.05
N ALA A 475 -13.80 -14.76 24.23
CA ALA A 475 -13.52 -14.13 25.52
C ALA A 475 -14.56 -14.47 26.59
N GLU A 476 -15.81 -14.70 26.17
CA GLU A 476 -16.93 -15.14 27.02
C GLU A 476 -16.78 -16.59 27.50
N ASP A 477 -16.02 -17.40 26.78
CA ASP A 477 -15.84 -18.83 27.09
C ASP A 477 -14.60 -19.10 27.94
N LEU A 478 -13.75 -18.09 28.15
CA LEU A 478 -12.45 -18.24 28.81
C LEU A 478 -12.55 -18.94 30.18
N ASP A 479 -13.55 -18.57 31.00
CA ASP A 479 -13.72 -19.13 32.34
C ASP A 479 -14.04 -20.63 32.29
N ALA A 480 -14.83 -21.07 31.30
CA ALA A 480 -15.12 -22.48 31.07
C ALA A 480 -13.86 -23.25 30.65
N PHE A 481 -13.02 -22.66 29.78
CA PHE A 481 -11.74 -23.24 29.39
C PHE A 481 -10.78 -23.38 30.57
N VAL A 482 -10.67 -22.34 31.42
CA VAL A 482 -9.81 -22.37 32.62
C VAL A 482 -10.31 -23.42 33.61
N ALA A 483 -11.61 -23.45 33.91
CA ALA A 483 -12.20 -24.41 34.84
C ALA A 483 -12.06 -25.86 34.36
N GLY A 484 -12.26 -26.10 33.06
CA GLY A 484 -12.10 -27.44 32.47
C GLY A 484 -10.67 -27.96 32.59
N VAL A 485 -9.68 -27.11 32.32
CA VAL A 485 -8.25 -27.51 32.35
C VAL A 485 -7.72 -27.64 33.78
N GLN A 486 -8.20 -26.84 34.74
CA GLN A 486 -7.83 -26.95 36.15
C GLN A 486 -8.23 -28.28 36.82
N SER A 487 -9.08 -29.09 36.17
CA SER A 487 -9.47 -30.42 36.65
C SER A 487 -8.34 -31.45 36.61
N ASP A 488 -7.27 -31.22 35.83
CA ASP A 488 -6.10 -32.10 35.74
C ASP A 488 -4.80 -31.34 36.11
N PRO A 489 -4.07 -31.75 37.16
CA PRO A 489 -2.82 -31.09 37.58
C PRO A 489 -1.70 -31.11 36.53
N SER A 490 -1.79 -31.99 35.54
CA SER A 490 -0.78 -32.16 34.48
C SER A 490 -0.94 -31.14 33.34
N LEU A 491 -2.04 -30.37 33.36
CA LEU A 491 -2.40 -29.41 32.34
C LEU A 491 -2.40 -27.99 32.90
N SER A 492 -2.01 -27.03 32.08
CA SER A 492 -2.17 -25.63 32.42
C SER A 492 -2.65 -24.83 31.21
N LEU A 493 -3.50 -23.84 31.50
CA LEU A 493 -3.99 -22.89 30.53
C LEU A 493 -3.63 -21.48 31.02
N GLU A 494 -2.87 -20.75 30.19
CA GLU A 494 -2.39 -19.41 30.52
C GLU A 494 -2.87 -18.42 29.46
N VAL A 495 -3.44 -17.28 29.87
CA VAL A 495 -3.78 -16.19 28.95
C VAL A 495 -2.49 -15.47 28.56
N LEU A 496 -2.19 -15.45 27.27
CA LEU A 496 -0.97 -14.84 26.77
C LEU A 496 -1.10 -13.31 26.68
N LYS A 497 -0.06 -12.61 27.15
CA LYS A 497 0.14 -11.16 26.91
C LYS A 497 1.01 -10.89 25.67
N ALA A 498 1.83 -11.85 25.28
CA ALA A 498 2.67 -11.83 24.09
C ALA A 498 2.78 -13.26 23.52
N LEU A 499 2.97 -13.37 22.20
CA LEU A 499 3.12 -14.68 21.56
C LEU A 499 4.50 -15.29 21.88
N PRO A 500 4.56 -16.56 22.33
CA PRO A 500 5.82 -17.30 22.38
C PRO A 500 6.31 -17.60 20.95
N PRO A 501 7.59 -18.00 20.76
CA PRO A 501 8.07 -18.53 19.49
C PRO A 501 7.19 -19.70 19.05
N LEU A 502 6.55 -19.56 17.88
CA LEU A 502 5.67 -20.58 17.31
C LEU A 502 6.44 -21.45 16.31
N GLU A 503 5.98 -22.69 16.14
CA GLU A 503 6.48 -23.57 15.08
C GLU A 503 6.26 -22.91 13.71
N GLU A 504 7.35 -22.76 12.95
CA GLU A 504 7.27 -22.31 11.57
C GLU A 504 6.64 -23.43 10.72
N ARG A 505 5.46 -23.18 10.14
CA ARG A 505 4.88 -24.11 9.17
C ARG A 505 5.72 -24.07 7.89
N GLY A 506 6.63 -25.03 7.77
CA GLY A 506 7.42 -25.27 6.57
C GLY A 506 6.53 -25.57 5.34
N ASP A 507 7.07 -25.24 4.17
CA ASP A 507 6.49 -25.36 2.82
C ASP A 507 5.84 -26.74 2.57
N SER A 508 4.58 -26.90 2.94
CA SER A 508 3.82 -28.15 2.71
C SER A 508 3.19 -28.09 1.32
N ARG A 509 4.00 -28.38 0.30
CA ARG A 509 3.57 -28.59 -1.10
C ARG A 509 2.68 -29.82 -1.30
N PHE A 510 2.17 -30.44 -0.24
CA PHE A 510 1.27 -31.59 -0.32
C PHE A 510 0.18 -31.49 0.75
N GLY A 511 -1.09 -31.49 0.31
CA GLY A 511 -2.23 -31.77 1.18
C GLY A 511 -3.09 -30.58 1.60
N GLY A 512 -3.53 -29.75 0.66
CA GLY A 512 -4.61 -28.78 0.89
C GLY A 512 -5.97 -29.47 1.06
N GLY A 513 -6.23 -30.04 2.24
CA GLY A 513 -7.56 -30.47 2.65
C GLY A 513 -8.45 -29.25 2.89
N ARG A 514 -9.26 -28.89 1.89
CA ARG A 514 -10.34 -27.90 2.01
C ARG A 514 -11.30 -28.31 3.12
N TRP A 515 -11.26 -27.60 4.25
CA TRP A 515 -12.31 -27.67 5.25
C TRP A 515 -13.47 -26.79 4.80
N ASN A 516 -14.47 -27.42 4.19
CA ASN A 516 -15.77 -26.83 3.90
C ASN A 516 -16.71 -27.22 5.05
N ASN A 517 -17.13 -26.24 5.83
CA ASN A 517 -18.08 -26.41 6.91
C ASN A 517 -19.49 -26.39 6.32
N ASN A 518 -20.11 -27.55 6.12
CA ASN A 518 -21.56 -27.63 5.89
C ASN A 518 -22.13 -28.78 6.71
N GLY A 519 -22.94 -28.41 7.70
CA GLY A 519 -23.64 -29.34 8.56
C GLY A 519 -24.94 -29.87 7.94
N ARG A 520 -25.31 -31.05 8.46
CA ARG A 520 -26.64 -31.70 8.53
C ARG A 520 -27.12 -32.50 7.33
N GLY A 521 -27.39 -33.78 7.62
CA GLY A 521 -28.24 -34.65 6.81
C GLY A 521 -27.96 -36.13 7.03
N GLY A 522 -28.21 -36.65 8.25
CA GLY A 522 -28.23 -38.09 8.49
C GLY A 522 -29.46 -38.76 7.87
N GLY A 523 -29.29 -39.95 7.30
CA GLY A 523 -30.42 -40.76 6.84
C GLY A 523 -30.06 -41.97 5.97
N ASN A 524 -29.97 -43.13 6.62
CA ASN A 524 -30.29 -44.48 6.13
C ASN A 524 -29.45 -45.23 5.06
N ARG A 525 -28.75 -46.25 5.58
CA ARG A 525 -28.86 -47.71 5.30
C ARG A 525 -28.80 -48.22 3.84
N PHE A 526 -27.71 -48.95 3.60
CA PHE A 526 -27.57 -50.23 2.87
C PHE A 526 -28.74 -50.74 2.02
N SER A 527 -28.47 -51.01 0.73
CA SER A 527 -28.57 -52.38 0.19
C SER A 527 -27.88 -52.52 -1.17
N ARG A 528 -27.38 -53.73 -1.41
CA ARG A 528 -26.60 -54.22 -2.55
C ARG A 528 -27.42 -54.21 -3.85
N GLY A 529 -26.76 -53.96 -4.98
CA GLY A 529 -27.29 -54.20 -6.31
C GLY A 529 -26.17 -54.45 -7.31
N ARG A 530 -26.08 -55.71 -7.77
CA ARG A 530 -25.14 -56.31 -8.72
C ARG A 530 -25.45 -55.88 -10.17
N GLY A 531 -24.43 -55.89 -11.02
CA GLY A 531 -24.53 -55.91 -12.50
C GLY A 531 -23.77 -54.75 -13.12
N GLY A 532 -22.66 -54.90 -13.84
CA GLY A 532 -22.27 -55.97 -14.77
C GLY A 532 -22.57 -55.49 -16.19
N GLY A 533 -21.54 -55.09 -16.95
CA GLY A 533 -21.73 -54.68 -18.36
C GLY A 533 -20.52 -53.97 -18.97
N PHE A 534 -19.61 -54.76 -19.53
CA PHE A 534 -18.59 -54.35 -20.51
C PHE A 534 -19.21 -53.67 -21.74
N SER A 535 -18.52 -52.69 -22.33
CA SER A 535 -18.05 -52.77 -23.73
C SER A 535 -17.29 -51.50 -24.12
N GLY A 536 -16.06 -51.68 -24.59
CA GLY A 536 -15.33 -50.67 -25.36
C GLY A 536 -15.82 -50.60 -26.81
N GLY A 537 -15.29 -49.64 -27.56
CA GLY A 537 -15.51 -49.58 -29.01
C GLY A 537 -15.30 -48.20 -29.62
N ASN A 538 -14.06 -47.89 -29.98
CA ASN A 538 -13.72 -46.93 -31.03
C ASN A 538 -14.58 -47.18 -32.30
N ASN A 539 -15.06 -46.12 -32.96
CA ASN A 539 -14.63 -45.89 -34.34
C ASN A 539 -14.92 -44.49 -34.89
N ARG A 540 -13.98 -44.03 -35.70
CA ARG A 540 -14.02 -42.87 -36.59
C ARG A 540 -14.97 -43.14 -37.77
N SER A 541 -15.60 -42.10 -38.33
CA SER A 541 -15.37 -41.68 -39.73
C SER A 541 -16.44 -40.71 -40.29
N SER A 542 -15.90 -39.57 -40.74
CA SER A 542 -16.22 -38.74 -41.91
C SER A 542 -17.37 -39.13 -42.87
N LYS A 543 -18.20 -38.12 -43.20
CA LYS A 543 -18.70 -37.65 -44.52
C LYS A 543 -19.88 -36.68 -44.22
N GLY A 544 -20.06 -35.49 -44.76
CA GLY A 544 -19.61 -34.88 -46.00
C GLY A 544 -20.84 -34.49 -46.85
N PHE A 545 -21.03 -33.19 -47.13
CA PHE A 545 -22.03 -32.55 -48.04
C PHE A 545 -23.49 -32.52 -47.54
N ARG A 546 -24.34 -31.51 -47.80
CA ARG A 546 -24.41 -30.47 -48.85
C ARG A 546 -25.28 -29.29 -48.37
N GLY A 547 -25.10 -28.11 -48.97
CA GLY A 547 -25.65 -26.84 -48.52
C GLY A 547 -27.12 -26.54 -48.82
N GLY A 548 -27.56 -25.41 -48.25
CA GLY A 548 -28.85 -24.76 -48.51
C GLY A 548 -28.78 -23.30 -48.07
N ARG A 549 -28.78 -22.38 -49.04
CA ARG A 549 -28.91 -20.93 -48.88
C ARG A 549 -30.32 -20.58 -48.37
N GLY A 550 -30.46 -19.55 -47.55
CA GLY A 550 -31.78 -18.93 -47.33
C GLY A 550 -31.86 -17.89 -46.22
N ASN A 551 -31.61 -16.64 -46.59
CA ASN A 551 -32.42 -15.46 -46.27
C ASN A 551 -32.38 -14.78 -44.88
N GLY A 552 -32.11 -13.46 -44.93
CA GLY A 552 -32.97 -12.46 -44.30
C GLY A 552 -32.63 -11.99 -42.89
N GLY A 553 -32.30 -10.69 -42.74
CA GLY A 553 -32.45 -10.00 -41.45
C GLY A 553 -31.53 -8.81 -41.21
N ARG A 554 -31.83 -7.67 -41.85
CA ARG A 554 -31.48 -6.34 -41.31
C ARG A 554 -32.59 -5.92 -40.35
N SER A 555 -32.22 -5.40 -39.17
CA SER A 555 -32.99 -4.37 -38.49
C SER A 555 -32.11 -3.70 -37.42
N TRP A 556 -31.87 -2.41 -37.67
CA TRP A 556 -31.66 -1.26 -36.78
C TRP A 556 -30.97 -1.44 -35.44
#